data_AF-A0A7C9RTK2-F1
#
_entry.id   AF-A0A7C9RTK2-F1
#
_cell.length_a   1.000
_cell.length_b   1.000
_cell.length_c   1.000
_cell.angle_alpha   90.00
_cell.angle_beta   90.00
_cell.angle_gamma   90.00
#
_symmetry.space_group_name_H-M   'P 1'
#
loop_
_entity.id
_entity.type
_entity.pdbx_description
1 polymer ?
#
loop_
_entity_poly.entity_id
_entity_poly.type
_entity_poly.pdbx_seq_one_letter_code
_entity_poly.pdbx_strand_id
1 'polypeptide(L)'
;MSSPEAPGARVDSATTESLGDLLGELSGDLSKLMRQELELAKAEFRQEAVKAGKATGMLAAAGFAGYLTTVLLSLALMFALGAVMPLGWAALVVAALWGVTGLVLYTTGRARLRTVNPKPERTVETLKEDAEWAKHPTK
;
A
#
# COMPACT_ATOMS: atom_id res chain seq x y z
N MET A 1 60.47 -56.16 38.34
CA MET A 1 60.42 -56.18 36.86
C MET A 1 58.94 -56.24 36.51
N SER A 2 58.27 -55.08 36.37
CA SER A 2 58.02 -54.37 35.08
C SER A 2 57.20 -55.28 34.14
N SER A 3 55.96 -55.03 33.71
CA SER A 3 55.16 -53.83 33.33
C SER A 3 53.66 -54.28 33.20
N PRO A 4 52.63 -53.56 32.65
CA PRO A 4 52.57 -52.25 31.98
C PRO A 4 51.40 -51.31 32.35
N GLU A 5 51.47 -50.10 31.79
CA GLU A 5 50.55 -48.96 31.77
C GLU A 5 49.26 -49.26 30.97
N ALA A 6 48.10 -48.79 31.42
CA ALA A 6 46.89 -48.71 30.61
C ALA A 6 46.40 -47.24 30.58
N PRO A 7 46.41 -46.59 29.42
CA PRO A 7 45.88 -45.23 29.25
C PRO A 7 44.38 -45.23 29.53
N GLY A 8 43.96 -44.42 30.50
CA GLY A 8 42.55 -44.06 30.66
C GLY A 8 42.08 -43.36 29.40
N ALA A 9 41.38 -44.10 28.55
CA ALA A 9 40.67 -43.57 27.41
C ALA A 9 39.76 -42.44 27.89
N ARG A 10 40.14 -41.20 27.58
CA ARG A 10 39.17 -40.11 27.48
C ARG A 10 38.23 -40.55 26.37
N VAL A 11 37.04 -41.02 26.76
CA VAL A 11 35.92 -41.21 25.86
C VAL A 11 35.63 -39.81 25.32
N ASP A 12 36.11 -39.54 24.11
CA ASP A 12 35.64 -38.44 23.30
C ASP A 12 34.14 -38.63 23.16
N SER A 13 33.35 -37.85 23.91
CA SER A 13 31.91 -37.76 23.78
C SER A 13 31.53 -36.98 22.52
N ALA A 14 32.19 -37.30 21.40
CA ALA A 14 31.79 -36.88 20.08
C ALA A 14 30.68 -37.84 19.60
N THR A 15 29.48 -37.27 19.49
CA THR A 15 28.52 -37.57 18.41
C THR A 15 27.89 -38.96 18.38
N THR A 16 26.76 -39.10 19.06
CA THR A 16 25.60 -39.81 18.50
C THR A 16 24.41 -38.89 18.63
N GLU A 17 24.39 -37.82 17.83
CA GLU A 17 23.15 -37.07 17.62
C GLU A 17 22.14 -38.03 17.00
N SER A 18 20.97 -38.14 17.64
CA SER A 18 19.91 -38.98 17.10
C SER A 18 19.29 -38.30 15.89
N LEU A 19 18.70 -39.09 14.99
CA LEU A 19 17.94 -38.55 13.84
C LEU A 19 16.78 -37.63 14.29
N GLY A 20 16.30 -37.79 15.53
CA GLY A 20 15.31 -36.92 16.15
C GLY A 20 15.86 -35.54 16.54
N ASP A 21 17.13 -35.47 16.96
CA ASP A 21 17.80 -34.20 17.31
C ASP A 21 18.01 -33.35 16.05
N LEU A 22 18.45 -33.97 14.94
CA LEU A 22 18.63 -33.30 13.65
C LEU A 22 17.31 -32.78 13.04
N LEU A 23 16.21 -33.54 13.16
CA LEU A 23 14.88 -33.07 12.73
C LEU A 23 14.37 -31.92 13.61
N GLY A 24 14.65 -31.97 14.91
CA GLY A 24 14.32 -30.90 15.85
C GLY A 24 15.06 -29.60 15.52
N GLU A 25 16.34 -29.71 15.18
CA GLU A 25 17.18 -28.58 14.77
C GLU A 25 16.71 -27.98 13.44
N LEU A 26 16.43 -28.80 12.43
CA LEU A 26 15.91 -28.35 11.13
C LEU A 26 14.54 -27.66 11.25
N SER A 27 13.63 -28.20 12.08
CA SER A 27 12.33 -27.59 12.37
C SER A 27 12.48 -26.24 13.09
N GLY A 28 13.45 -26.16 14.01
CA GLY A 28 13.84 -24.92 14.68
C GLY A 28 14.37 -23.88 13.71
N ASP A 29 15.24 -24.28 12.78
CA ASP A 29 15.83 -23.38 11.79
C ASP A 29 14.83 -22.91 10.74
N LEU A 30 13.91 -23.77 10.31
CA LEU A 30 12.82 -23.38 9.42
C LEU A 30 11.86 -22.39 10.11
N SER A 31 11.59 -22.59 11.40
CA SER A 31 10.82 -21.66 12.22
C SER A 31 11.52 -20.30 12.38
N LYS A 32 12.86 -20.29 12.50
CA LYS A 32 13.65 -19.05 12.52
C LYS A 32 13.59 -18.32 11.17
N LEU A 33 13.76 -19.04 10.06
CA LEU A 33 13.64 -18.49 8.70
C LEU A 33 12.26 -17.88 8.46
N MET A 34 11.17 -18.57 8.82
CA MET A 34 9.83 -18.00 8.67
C MET A 34 9.63 -16.74 9.50
N ARG A 35 10.13 -16.70 10.73
CA ARG A 35 10.10 -15.46 11.53
C ARG A 35 10.89 -14.33 10.88
N GLN A 36 12.05 -14.63 10.30
CA GLN A 36 12.87 -13.63 9.62
C GLN A 36 12.20 -13.09 8.35
N GLU A 37 11.61 -13.95 7.52
CA GLU A 37 10.83 -13.55 6.34
C GLU A 37 9.64 -12.66 6.73
N LEU A 38 8.93 -13.01 7.82
CA LEU A 38 7.84 -12.18 8.33
C LEU A 38 8.33 -10.82 8.85
N GLU A 39 9.44 -10.79 9.59
CA GLU A 39 10.03 -9.53 10.08
C GLU A 39 10.55 -8.66 8.91
N LEU A 40 11.12 -9.29 7.88
CA LEU A 40 11.56 -8.61 6.66
C LEU A 40 10.36 -8.03 5.91
N ALA A 41 9.34 -8.84 5.62
CA ALA A 41 8.11 -8.39 4.96
C ALA A 41 7.43 -7.26 5.74
N LYS A 42 7.42 -7.35 7.08
CA LYS A 42 6.90 -6.29 7.94
C LYS A 42 7.75 -5.02 7.87
N ALA A 43 9.07 -5.15 7.81
CA ALA A 43 9.98 -4.02 7.66
C ALA A 43 9.80 -3.33 6.30
N GLU A 44 9.72 -4.08 5.20
CA GLU A 44 9.45 -3.57 3.85
C GLU A 44 8.08 -2.89 3.77
N PHE A 45 7.04 -3.56 4.28
CA PHE A 45 5.69 -3.00 4.33
C PHE A 45 5.67 -1.68 5.13
N ARG A 46 6.37 -1.60 6.26
CA ARG A 46 6.47 -0.37 7.05
C ARG A 46 7.18 0.74 6.28
N GLN A 47 8.26 0.43 5.57
CA GLN A 47 8.97 1.41 4.74
C GLN A 47 8.07 1.93 3.61
N GLU A 48 7.37 1.04 2.91
CA GLU A 48 6.43 1.41 1.86
C GLU A 48 5.24 2.21 2.42
N ALA A 49 4.70 1.82 3.57
CA ALA A 49 3.63 2.56 4.24
C ALA A 49 4.06 3.99 4.61
N VAL A 50 5.30 4.19 5.09
CA VAL A 50 5.83 5.52 5.38
C VAL A 50 5.99 6.36 4.11
N LYS A 51 6.53 5.77 3.02
CA LYS A 51 6.67 6.45 1.72
C LYS A 51 5.30 6.86 1.19
N ALA A 52 4.35 5.93 1.14
CA ALA A 52 2.97 6.18 0.72
C ALA A 52 2.28 7.22 1.60
N GLY A 53 2.47 7.15 2.92
CA GLY A 53 1.93 8.11 3.88
C GLY A 53 2.48 9.52 3.66
N LYS A 54 3.80 9.65 3.44
CA LYS A 54 4.42 10.95 3.11
C LYS A 54 3.92 11.50 1.78
N ALA A 55 3.85 10.67 0.74
CA ALA A 55 3.33 11.08 -0.56
C ALA A 55 1.87 11.55 -0.47
N THR A 56 1.02 10.77 0.20
CA THR A 56 -0.38 11.13 0.44
C THR A 56 -0.50 12.41 1.25
N GLY A 57 0.32 12.59 2.28
CA GLY A 57 0.37 13.81 3.08
C GLY A 57 0.78 15.04 2.28
N MET A 58 1.79 14.93 1.42
CA MET A 58 2.21 16.02 0.52
C MET A 58 1.11 16.39 -0.48
N LEU A 59 0.43 15.39 -1.05
CA LEU A 59 -0.68 15.59 -1.99
C LEU A 59 -1.88 16.26 -1.31
N ALA A 60 -2.22 15.84 -0.09
CA ALA A 60 -3.26 16.48 0.72
C ALA A 60 -2.91 17.94 1.04
N ALA A 61 -1.67 18.21 1.46
CA ALA A 61 -1.19 19.56 1.74
C ALA A 61 -1.19 20.44 0.48
N ALA A 62 -0.76 19.90 -0.67
CA ALA A 62 -0.80 20.60 -1.95
C ALA A 62 -2.24 20.92 -2.38
N GLY A 63 -3.17 19.98 -2.19
CA GLY A 63 -4.60 20.20 -2.43
C GLY A 63 -5.17 21.32 -1.55
N PHE A 64 -4.84 21.32 -0.25
CA PHE A 64 -5.25 22.36 0.69
C PHE A 64 -4.65 23.73 0.33
N ALA A 65 -3.35 23.78 0.03
CA ALA A 65 -2.68 25.00 -0.41
C ALA A 65 -3.32 25.54 -1.70
N GLY A 66 -3.55 24.67 -2.69
CA GLY A 66 -4.24 25.03 -3.93
C GLY A 66 -5.65 25.56 -3.69
N TYR A 67 -6.41 24.96 -2.77
CA TYR A 67 -7.72 25.47 -2.35
C TYR A 67 -7.63 26.88 -1.73
N LEU A 68 -6.70 27.11 -0.80
CA LEU A 68 -6.52 28.44 -0.21
C LEU A 68 -6.08 29.49 -1.25
N THR A 69 -5.13 29.14 -2.11
CA THR A 69 -4.71 30.02 -3.22
C THR A 69 -5.90 30.38 -4.10
N THR A 70 -6.75 29.41 -4.41
CA THR A 70 -7.95 29.61 -5.21
C THR A 70 -8.95 30.57 -4.54
N VAL A 71 -9.16 30.44 -3.24
CA VAL A 71 -10.00 31.36 -2.45
C VAL A 71 -9.42 32.78 -2.43
N LEU A 72 -8.12 32.91 -2.17
CA LEU A 72 -7.44 34.21 -2.13
C LEU A 72 -7.45 34.89 -3.51
N LEU A 73 -7.23 34.14 -4.59
CA LEU A 73 -7.34 34.66 -5.96
C LEU A 73 -8.77 35.10 -6.29
N SER A 74 -9.78 34.38 -5.80
CA SER A 74 -11.19 34.76 -6.00
C SER A 74 -11.50 36.09 -5.29
N LEU A 75 -11.02 36.27 -4.06
CA LEU A 75 -11.15 37.53 -3.33
C LEU A 75 -10.38 38.66 -4.02
N ALA A 76 -9.14 38.41 -4.42
CA ALA A 76 -8.32 39.38 -5.13
C ALA A 76 -8.99 39.84 -6.43
N LEU A 77 -9.54 38.90 -7.21
CA LEU A 77 -10.29 39.20 -8.42
C LEU A 77 -11.55 40.02 -8.12
N MET A 78 -12.31 39.64 -7.08
CA MET A 78 -13.50 40.38 -6.66
C MET A 78 -13.16 41.83 -6.26
N PHE A 79 -12.09 42.05 -5.50
CA PHE A 79 -11.65 43.41 -5.14
C PHE A 79 -11.10 44.19 -6.32
N ALA A 80 -10.36 43.55 -7.22
CA ALA A 80 -9.86 44.17 -8.44
C ALA A 80 -11.01 44.64 -9.35
N LEU A 81 -12.05 43.81 -9.54
CA LEU A 81 -13.27 44.23 -10.24
C LEU A 81 -14.03 45.29 -9.45
N GLY A 82 -14.05 45.18 -8.12
CA GLY A 82 -14.65 46.17 -7.21
C GLY A 82 -14.07 47.59 -7.35
N ALA A 83 -12.87 47.74 -7.90
CA ALA A 83 -12.28 49.04 -8.20
C ALA A 83 -12.91 49.74 -9.43
N VAL A 84 -13.58 48.98 -10.31
CA VAL A 84 -14.17 49.49 -11.57
C VAL A 84 -15.69 49.29 -11.65
N MET A 85 -16.28 48.50 -10.75
CA MET A 85 -17.74 48.28 -10.65
C MET A 85 -18.17 48.04 -9.19
N PRO A 86 -19.47 48.17 -8.86
CA PRO A 86 -19.95 47.86 -7.50
C PRO A 86 -19.60 46.44 -7.08
N LEU A 87 -19.17 46.27 -5.82
CA LEU A 87 -18.64 45.00 -5.30
C LEU A 87 -19.64 43.83 -5.45
N GLY A 88 -20.95 44.10 -5.38
CA GLY A 88 -21.98 43.08 -5.62
C GLY A 88 -21.94 42.50 -7.03
N TRP A 89 -21.73 43.33 -8.06
CA TRP A 89 -21.57 42.86 -9.43
C TRP A 89 -20.25 42.11 -9.65
N ALA A 90 -19.17 42.59 -9.02
CA ALA A 90 -17.90 41.86 -9.01
C ALA A 90 -18.04 40.45 -8.42
N ALA A 91 -18.75 40.32 -7.29
CA ALA A 91 -19.03 39.03 -6.67
C ALA A 91 -19.86 38.11 -7.58
N LEU A 92 -20.86 38.64 -8.31
CA LEU A 92 -21.64 37.87 -9.28
C LEU A 92 -20.79 37.35 -10.44
N VAL A 93 -19.83 38.14 -10.93
CA VAL A 93 -18.90 37.69 -11.99
C VAL A 93 -18.03 36.55 -11.50
N VAL A 94 -17.45 36.66 -10.30
CA VAL A 94 -16.64 35.59 -9.70
C VAL A 94 -17.49 34.34 -9.41
N ALA A 95 -18.73 34.51 -8.96
CA ALA A 95 -19.67 33.41 -8.77
C ALA A 95 -20.02 32.71 -10.10
N ALA A 96 -20.23 33.46 -11.17
CA ALA A 96 -20.48 32.90 -12.50
C ALA A 96 -19.27 32.10 -13.02
N LEU A 97 -18.04 32.60 -12.80
CA LEU A 97 -16.80 31.88 -13.14
C LEU A 97 -16.74 30.52 -12.43
N TRP A 98 -17.01 30.48 -11.13
CA TRP A 98 -17.07 29.23 -10.36
C TRP A 98 -18.22 28.33 -10.78
N GLY A 99 -19.38 28.89 -11.10
CA GLY A 99 -20.54 28.15 -11.61
C GLY A 99 -20.23 27.43 -12.92
N VAL A 100 -19.59 28.12 -13.88
CA VAL A 100 -19.16 27.51 -15.16
C VAL A 100 -18.10 26.44 -14.92
N THR A 101 -17.10 26.74 -14.09
CA THR A 101 -16.05 25.77 -13.73
C THR A 101 -16.66 24.51 -13.11
N GLY A 102 -17.58 24.68 -12.16
CA GLY A 102 -18.30 23.58 -11.50
C GLY A 102 -19.14 22.76 -12.48
N LEU A 103 -19.84 23.40 -13.42
CA LEU A 103 -20.62 22.71 -14.44
C LEU A 103 -19.73 21.84 -15.36
N VAL A 104 -18.59 22.37 -15.80
CA VAL A 104 -17.62 21.63 -16.64
C VAL A 104 -17.02 20.44 -15.87
N LEU A 105 -16.61 20.65 -14.62
CA LEU A 105 -16.07 19.59 -13.77
C LEU A 105 -17.11 18.50 -13.51
N TYR A 106 -18.34 18.89 -13.17
CA TYR A 106 -19.43 17.95 -12.91
C TYR A 106 -19.75 17.10 -14.15
N THR A 107 -19.93 17.73 -15.31
CA THR A 107 -20.28 17.03 -16.55
C THR A 107 -19.16 16.08 -16.99
N THR A 108 -17.90 16.54 -16.95
CA THR A 108 -16.73 15.73 -17.31
C THR A 108 -16.52 14.59 -16.33
N GLY A 109 -16.59 14.87 -15.03
CA GLY A 109 -16.44 13.86 -13.97
C GLY A 109 -17.55 12.80 -14.05
N ARG A 110 -18.79 13.22 -14.26
CA ARG A 110 -19.93 12.32 -14.44
C ARG A 110 -19.78 11.43 -15.67
N ALA A 111 -19.27 11.97 -16.78
CA ALA A 111 -19.00 11.20 -18.00
C ALA A 111 -17.92 10.13 -17.76
N ARG A 112 -16.82 10.50 -17.11
CA ARG A 112 -15.72 9.56 -16.77
C ARG A 112 -16.16 8.48 -15.79
N LEU A 113 -16.95 8.82 -14.78
CA LEU A 113 -17.48 7.84 -13.83
C LEU A 113 -18.37 6.80 -14.49
N ARG A 114 -19.11 7.17 -15.54
CA ARG A 114 -19.94 6.22 -16.30
C ARG A 114 -19.14 5.19 -17.09
N THR A 115 -17.87 5.45 -17.39
CA THR A 115 -16.99 4.50 -18.09
C THR A 115 -16.20 3.60 -17.15
N VAL A 116 -16.26 3.83 -15.83
CA VAL A 116 -15.59 2.98 -14.84
C VAL A 116 -16.45 1.74 -14.61
N ASN A 117 -15.94 0.56 -14.97
CA ASN A 117 -16.55 -0.71 -14.60
C ASN A 117 -15.93 -1.22 -13.29
N PRO A 118 -16.65 -1.20 -12.16
CA PRO A 118 -16.10 -1.58 -10.86
C PRO A 118 -15.92 -3.09 -10.69
N LYS A 119 -16.49 -3.91 -11.57
CA LYS A 119 -16.29 -5.35 -11.55
C LYS A 119 -15.08 -5.70 -12.42
N PRO A 120 -14.06 -6.37 -11.88
CA PRO A 120 -12.97 -6.93 -12.68
C PRO A 120 -13.50 -8.16 -13.41
N GLU A 121 -14.17 -7.95 -14.56
CA GLU A 121 -14.87 -9.00 -15.30
C GLU A 121 -13.97 -10.21 -15.59
N ARG A 122 -12.72 -9.97 -15.99
CA ARG A 122 -11.73 -11.03 -16.24
C ARG A 122 -11.38 -11.83 -15.00
N THR A 123 -11.18 -11.19 -13.86
CA THR A 123 -10.91 -11.89 -12.59
C THR A 123 -12.12 -12.70 -12.16
N VAL A 124 -13.33 -12.17 -12.35
CA VAL A 124 -14.56 -12.89 -12.01
C VAL A 124 -14.78 -14.09 -12.95
N GLU A 125 -14.44 -13.97 -14.24
CA GLU A 125 -14.47 -15.08 -15.19
C GLU A 125 -13.48 -16.18 -14.83
N THR A 126 -12.20 -15.84 -14.60
CA THR A 126 -11.19 -16.83 -14.22
C THR A 126 -11.57 -17.56 -12.93
N LEU A 127 -12.08 -16.85 -11.91
CA LEU A 127 -12.54 -17.50 -10.67
C LEU A 127 -13.75 -18.41 -10.88
N LYS A 128 -14.60 -18.13 -11.87
CA LYS A 128 -15.72 -19.01 -12.24
C LYS A 128 -15.23 -20.25 -12.97
N GLU A 129 -14.30 -20.10 -13.91
CA GLU A 129 -13.67 -21.20 -14.63
C GLU A 129 -12.93 -22.14 -13.66
N ASP A 130 -12.14 -21.59 -12.73
CA ASP A 130 -11.45 -22.36 -11.69
C ASP A 130 -12.46 -23.13 -10.80
N ALA A 131 -13.57 -22.48 -10.44
CA ALA A 131 -14.62 -23.11 -9.66
C ALA A 131 -15.41 -24.19 -10.43
N GLU A 132 -15.58 -24.04 -11.75
CA GLU A 132 -16.18 -25.07 -12.60
C GLU A 132 -15.24 -26.26 -12.79
N TRP A 133 -13.96 -26.03 -13.02
CA TRP A 133 -12.95 -27.09 -13.12
C TRP A 133 -12.88 -27.92 -11.83
N ALA A 134 -12.94 -27.27 -10.66
CA ALA A 134 -12.96 -27.94 -9.37
C ALA A 134 -14.23 -28.79 -9.13
N LYS A 135 -15.36 -28.47 -9.80
CA LYS A 135 -16.62 -29.24 -9.71
C LYS A 135 -16.64 -30.46 -10.63
N HIS A 136 -15.91 -30.40 -11.74
CA HIS A 136 -15.79 -31.51 -12.70
C HIS A 136 -14.33 -31.88 -12.94
N PRO A 137 -13.63 -32.43 -11.93
CA PRO A 137 -12.30 -32.97 -12.14
C PRO A 137 -12.42 -34.17 -13.08
N THR A 138 -12.06 -33.98 -14.36
CA THR A 138 -11.89 -35.09 -15.30
C THR A 138 -10.81 -36.01 -14.74
N LYS A 139 -11.19 -37.24 -14.40
CA LYS A 139 -10.29 -38.33 -14.00
C LYS A 139 -9.37 -38.75 -15.14
#